data_AF-A0A2R6B4S8-F1
#
_entry.id   AF-A0A2R6B4S8-F1
#
_cell.length_a   1.000
_cell.length_b   1.000
_cell.length_c   1.000
_cell.angle_alpha   90.00
_cell.angle_beta   90.00
_cell.angle_gamma   90.00
#
_symmetry.space_group_name_H-M   'P 1'
#
loop_
_entity.id
_entity.type
_entity.pdbx_description
1 polymer ?
#
loop_
_entity_poly.entity_id
_entity_poly.type
_entity_poly.pdbx_seq_one_letter_code
_entity_poly.pdbx_strand_id
1 'polypeptide(L)'
;MKPYEVFEYISNIVKSEFETETLQKLDDEFYNNVFSIVIDNNDELAKYFLNLLSEQLVLLFAIRLTKVINGAESKLATKKERYVFHKYDEFRRALKMLVATLRQPYASERGSSKMLVLFNTQLEPFVDSELNSLGPFEKSDMAYIPEEDALVLSRYGIVDVLLGE
;
A
#
# COMPACT_ATOMS: atom_id res chain seq x y z
N MET A 1 -30.97 -30.12 2.16
CA MET A 1 -29.85 -30.55 3.00
C MET A 1 -30.20 -30.26 4.45
N LYS A 2 -29.87 -31.16 5.36
CA LYS A 2 -29.90 -30.88 6.80
C LYS A 2 -28.68 -30.01 7.18
N PRO A 3 -28.72 -29.23 8.28
CA PRO A 3 -27.62 -28.34 8.67
C PRO A 3 -26.24 -29.02 8.74
N TYR A 4 -26.16 -30.24 9.27
CA TYR A 4 -24.89 -30.98 9.34
C TYR A 4 -24.33 -31.36 7.95
N GLU A 5 -25.19 -31.63 6.96
CA GLU A 5 -24.76 -31.97 5.60
C GLU A 5 -24.16 -30.75 4.91
N VAL A 6 -24.72 -29.56 5.18
CA VAL A 6 -24.14 -28.30 4.71
C VAL A 6 -22.78 -28.08 5.35
N PHE A 7 -22.67 -28.30 6.67
CA PHE A 7 -21.41 -28.16 7.38
C PHE A 7 -20.31 -29.09 6.83
N GLU A 8 -20.62 -30.37 6.61
CA GLU A 8 -19.67 -31.31 5.99
C GLU A 8 -19.29 -30.89 4.56
N TYR A 9 -20.27 -30.45 3.77
CA TYR A 9 -20.03 -29.93 2.42
C TYR A 9 -19.04 -28.75 2.42
N ILE A 10 -19.23 -27.77 3.31
CA ILE A 10 -18.33 -26.61 3.42
C ILE A 10 -16.96 -27.04 3.96
N SER A 11 -16.92 -27.95 4.93
CA SER A 11 -15.66 -28.51 5.46
C SER A 11 -14.81 -29.15 4.35
N ASN A 12 -15.44 -29.89 3.43
CA ASN A 12 -14.75 -30.50 2.30
C ASN A 12 -14.19 -29.45 1.32
N ILE A 13 -14.93 -28.37 1.08
CA ILE A 13 -14.45 -27.24 0.26
C ILE A 13 -13.26 -26.56 0.93
N VAL A 14 -13.37 -26.25 2.23
CA VAL A 14 -12.27 -25.63 3.00
C VAL A 14 -11.01 -26.50 2.94
N LYS A 15 -11.15 -27.81 3.15
CA LYS A 15 -10.04 -28.75 3.08
C LYS A 15 -9.41 -28.75 1.69
N SER A 16 -10.22 -28.86 0.64
CA SER A 16 -9.72 -28.86 -0.75
C SER A 16 -9.03 -27.54 -1.10
N GLU A 17 -9.59 -26.42 -0.66
CA GLU A 17 -8.98 -25.11 -0.82
C GLU A 17 -7.64 -25.01 -0.09
N PHE A 18 -7.52 -25.59 1.10
CA PHE A 18 -6.26 -25.61 1.85
C PHE A 18 -5.19 -26.49 1.18
N GLU A 19 -5.58 -27.64 0.65
CA GLU A 19 -4.66 -28.63 0.05
C GLU A 19 -4.16 -28.25 -1.35
N THR A 20 -4.83 -27.33 -2.02
CA THR A 20 -4.48 -26.90 -3.38
C THR A 20 -3.82 -25.53 -3.38
N GLU A 21 -2.81 -25.32 -4.23
CA GLU A 21 -2.16 -24.01 -4.35
C GLU A 21 -3.02 -23.01 -5.13
N THR A 22 -3.75 -23.50 -6.13
CA THR A 22 -4.58 -22.67 -7.01
C THR A 22 -5.94 -22.37 -6.38
N LEU A 23 -6.48 -21.19 -6.69
CA LEU A 23 -7.84 -20.82 -6.27
C LEU A 23 -8.86 -21.74 -6.95
N GLN A 24 -9.73 -22.38 -6.16
CA GLN A 24 -10.76 -23.24 -6.72
C GLN A 24 -11.96 -22.44 -7.25
N LYS A 25 -12.67 -22.97 -8.24
CA LYS A 25 -13.87 -22.33 -8.77
C LYS A 25 -15.04 -22.50 -7.80
N LEU A 26 -15.62 -21.39 -7.36
CA LEU A 26 -16.91 -21.37 -6.68
C LEU A 26 -17.95 -20.66 -7.54
N ASP A 27 -19.21 -21.08 -7.39
CA ASP A 27 -20.34 -20.44 -8.05
C ASP A 27 -20.63 -19.06 -7.45
N ASP A 28 -21.09 -18.11 -8.26
CA ASP A 28 -21.36 -16.74 -7.79
C ASP A 28 -22.46 -16.69 -6.70
N GLU A 29 -23.40 -17.65 -6.72
CA GLU A 29 -24.47 -17.79 -5.72
C GLU A 29 -24.06 -18.66 -4.53
N PHE A 30 -22.82 -19.17 -4.48
CA PHE A 30 -22.33 -20.08 -3.44
C PHE A 30 -22.72 -19.64 -2.02
N TYR A 31 -22.33 -18.43 -1.61
CA TYR A 31 -22.63 -17.93 -0.27
C TYR A 31 -24.14 -17.81 -0.01
N ASN A 32 -24.92 -17.36 -1.01
CA ASN A 32 -26.37 -17.22 -0.87
C ASN A 32 -27.05 -18.58 -0.67
N ASN A 33 -26.62 -19.57 -1.45
CA ASN A 33 -27.12 -20.95 -1.37
C ASN A 33 -26.81 -21.60 -0.02
N VAL A 34 -25.66 -21.28 0.58
CA VAL A 34 -25.31 -21.80 1.90
C VAL A 34 -26.23 -21.25 2.98
N PHE A 35 -26.48 -19.93 2.98
CA PHE A 35 -27.34 -19.31 4.00
C PHE A 35 -28.82 -19.66 3.83
N SER A 36 -29.32 -19.80 2.60
CA SER A 36 -30.73 -20.15 2.35
C SER A 36 -31.11 -21.50 2.96
N ILE A 37 -30.20 -22.47 2.96
CA ILE A 37 -30.46 -23.81 3.54
C ILE A 37 -30.62 -23.76 5.06
N VAL A 38 -29.96 -22.81 5.73
CA VAL A 38 -29.93 -22.77 7.20
C VAL A 38 -31.02 -21.87 7.78
N ILE A 39 -31.44 -20.82 7.06
CA ILE A 39 -32.48 -19.87 7.50
C ILE A 39 -33.86 -20.56 7.67
N ASP A 40 -34.14 -21.61 6.90
CA ASP A 40 -35.41 -22.34 6.99
C ASP A 40 -35.57 -23.18 8.29
N ASN A 41 -34.53 -23.28 9.13
CA ASN A 41 -34.56 -24.02 10.40
C ASN A 41 -34.50 -23.07 11.62
N ASN A 42 -35.62 -22.92 12.33
CA ASN A 42 -35.78 -22.02 13.49
C ASN A 42 -35.36 -22.63 14.85
N ASP A 43 -34.63 -23.75 14.84
CA ASP A 43 -34.17 -24.48 16.03
C ASP A 43 -32.94 -23.80 16.67
N GLU A 44 -32.79 -23.85 18.00
CA GLU A 44 -31.56 -23.39 18.69
C GLU A 44 -30.32 -24.14 18.21
N LEU A 45 -30.46 -25.43 17.89
CA LEU A 45 -29.41 -26.21 17.25
C LEU A 45 -29.00 -25.61 15.90
N ALA A 46 -29.96 -25.17 15.10
CA ALA A 46 -29.70 -24.52 13.82
C ALA A 46 -28.97 -23.19 13.99
N LYS A 47 -29.28 -22.42 15.05
CA LYS A 47 -28.52 -21.20 15.40
C LYS A 47 -27.07 -21.48 15.78
N TYR A 48 -26.80 -22.54 16.54
CA TYR A 48 -25.43 -22.94 16.84
C TYR A 48 -24.67 -23.35 15.56
N PHE A 49 -25.33 -24.13 14.69
CA PHE A 49 -24.79 -24.49 13.38
C PHE A 49 -24.52 -23.26 12.49
N LEU A 50 -25.37 -22.23 12.52
CA LEU A 50 -25.15 -20.97 11.78
C LEU A 50 -23.84 -20.28 12.18
N ASN A 51 -23.55 -20.23 13.48
CA ASN A 51 -22.33 -19.60 13.97
C ASN A 51 -21.10 -20.37 13.50
N LEU A 52 -21.07 -21.69 13.69
CA LEU A 52 -19.98 -22.54 13.23
C LEU A 52 -19.78 -22.46 11.72
N LEU A 53 -20.87 -22.45 10.96
CA LEU A 53 -20.83 -22.33 9.51
C LEU A 53 -20.31 -20.95 9.07
N SER A 54 -20.66 -19.88 9.79
CA SER A 54 -20.14 -18.54 9.54
C SER A 54 -18.62 -18.49 9.76
N GLU A 55 -18.11 -19.11 10.83
CA GLU A 55 -16.68 -19.22 11.09
C GLU A 55 -15.96 -20.00 9.98
N GLN A 56 -16.54 -21.11 9.50
CA GLN A 56 -15.98 -21.87 8.37
C GLN A 56 -15.95 -21.05 7.08
N LEU A 57 -16.99 -20.28 6.79
CA LEU A 57 -17.02 -19.42 5.61
C LEU A 57 -16.00 -18.28 5.69
N VAL A 58 -15.77 -17.72 6.89
CA VAL A 58 -14.70 -16.74 7.13
C VAL A 58 -13.33 -17.38 6.91
N LEU A 59 -13.11 -18.60 7.41
CA LEU A 59 -11.88 -19.35 7.17
C LEU A 59 -11.67 -19.62 5.68
N LEU A 60 -12.70 -20.10 4.98
CA LEU A 60 -12.67 -20.32 3.53
C LEU A 60 -12.26 -19.05 2.80
N PHE A 61 -12.91 -17.93 3.13
CA PHE A 61 -12.59 -16.63 2.55
C PHE A 61 -11.15 -16.21 2.83
N ALA A 62 -10.65 -16.40 4.05
CA ALA A 62 -9.27 -16.05 4.42
C ALA A 62 -8.23 -16.86 3.63
N ILE A 63 -8.45 -18.16 3.45
CA ILE A 63 -7.59 -19.03 2.62
C ILE A 63 -7.58 -18.51 1.18
N ARG A 64 -8.77 -18.26 0.62
CA ARG A 64 -8.94 -17.80 -0.77
C ARG A 64 -8.34 -16.42 -1.00
N LEU A 65 -8.50 -15.49 -0.06
CA LEU A 65 -7.85 -14.18 -0.08
C LEU A 65 -6.33 -14.33 -0.07
N THR A 66 -5.78 -15.20 0.78
CA THR A 66 -4.33 -15.44 0.86
C THR A 66 -3.78 -15.95 -0.48
N LYS A 67 -4.49 -16.84 -1.17
CA LYS A 67 -4.10 -17.29 -2.51
C LYS A 67 -4.06 -16.15 -3.52
N VAL A 68 -5.06 -15.27 -3.51
CA VAL A 68 -5.09 -14.10 -4.41
C VAL A 68 -3.98 -13.10 -4.08
N ILE A 69 -3.70 -12.87 -2.79
CA ILE A 69 -2.56 -12.06 -2.34
C ILE A 69 -1.24 -12.63 -2.89
N ASN A 70 -1.12 -13.97 -2.91
CA ASN A 70 0.04 -14.70 -3.42
C ASN A 70 0.08 -14.84 -4.95
N GLY A 71 -0.87 -14.24 -5.68
CA GLY A 71 -0.84 -14.15 -7.14
C GLY A 71 -1.79 -15.09 -7.89
N ALA A 72 -2.68 -15.81 -7.20
CA ALA A 72 -3.71 -16.60 -7.89
C ALA A 72 -4.70 -15.70 -8.65
N GLU A 73 -5.14 -16.14 -9.82
CA GLU A 73 -6.13 -15.41 -10.63
C GLU A 73 -7.51 -15.38 -9.96
N SER A 74 -8.06 -14.18 -9.77
CA SER A 74 -9.37 -13.98 -9.11
C SER A 74 -10.58 -14.32 -9.99
N LYS A 75 -10.40 -14.73 -11.25
CA LYS A 75 -11.49 -15.09 -12.16
C LYS A 75 -12.32 -16.29 -11.69
N LEU A 76 -11.74 -17.13 -10.84
CA LEU A 76 -12.39 -18.31 -10.25
C LEU A 76 -13.08 -18.00 -8.91
N ALA A 77 -12.93 -16.78 -8.40
CA ALA A 77 -13.62 -16.29 -7.21
C ALA A 77 -15.08 -15.94 -7.53
N THR A 78 -15.93 -15.90 -6.51
CA THR A 78 -17.31 -15.39 -6.63
C THR A 78 -17.34 -13.88 -6.86
N LYS A 79 -18.45 -13.32 -7.38
CA LYS A 79 -18.65 -11.86 -7.51
C LYS A 79 -18.36 -11.09 -6.21
N LYS A 80 -18.85 -11.60 -5.08
CA LYS A 80 -18.67 -10.96 -3.75
C LYS A 80 -17.20 -10.94 -3.35
N GLU A 81 -16.49 -12.05 -3.55
CA GLU A 81 -15.05 -12.13 -3.30
C GLU A 81 -14.27 -11.18 -4.22
N ARG A 82 -14.56 -11.19 -5.52
CA ARG A 82 -13.89 -10.31 -6.51
C ARG A 82 -14.01 -8.83 -6.13
N TYR A 83 -15.16 -8.41 -5.59
CA TYR A 83 -15.33 -7.05 -5.07
C TYR A 83 -14.35 -6.75 -3.92
N VAL A 84 -14.23 -7.64 -2.94
CA VAL A 84 -13.30 -7.45 -1.81
C VAL A 84 -11.84 -7.50 -2.27
N PHE A 85 -11.50 -8.42 -3.16
CA PHE A 85 -10.15 -8.53 -3.72
C PHE A 85 -9.75 -7.28 -4.49
N HIS A 86 -10.68 -6.71 -5.24
CA HIS A 86 -10.47 -5.44 -5.93
C HIS A 86 -10.20 -4.29 -4.94
N LYS A 87 -10.98 -4.18 -3.86
CA LYS A 87 -10.74 -3.18 -2.81
C LYS A 87 -9.39 -3.36 -2.12
N TYR A 88 -8.97 -4.60 -1.89
CA TYR A 88 -7.64 -4.89 -1.37
C TYR A 88 -6.54 -4.44 -2.34
N ASP A 89 -6.68 -4.70 -3.64
CA ASP A 89 -5.68 -4.28 -4.63
C ASP A 89 -5.62 -2.74 -4.78
N GLU A 90 -6.77 -2.05 -4.76
CA GLU A 90 -6.83 -0.59 -4.70
C GLU A 90 -6.06 -0.05 -3.48
N PHE A 91 -6.33 -0.59 -2.30
CA PHE A 91 -5.63 -0.23 -1.07
C PHE A 91 -4.12 -0.50 -1.17
N ARG A 92 -3.72 -1.67 -1.64
CA ARG A 92 -2.31 -2.05 -1.81
C ARG A 92 -1.58 -1.11 -2.75
N ARG A 93 -2.21 -0.70 -3.86
CA ARG A 93 -1.65 0.28 -4.81
C ARG A 93 -1.52 1.66 -4.15
N ALA A 94 -2.56 2.13 -3.48
CA ALA A 94 -2.53 3.40 -2.75
C ALA A 94 -1.42 3.43 -1.68
N LEU A 95 -1.30 2.36 -0.89
CA LEU A 95 -0.27 2.23 0.12
C LEU A 95 1.13 2.17 -0.50
N LYS A 96 1.32 1.44 -1.61
CA LYS A 96 2.58 1.45 -2.35
C LYS A 96 2.96 2.84 -2.84
N MET A 97 2.02 3.61 -3.37
CA MET A 97 2.26 4.99 -3.79
C MET A 97 2.66 5.86 -2.61
N LEU A 98 1.92 5.80 -1.49
CA LEU A 98 2.28 6.53 -0.28
C LEU A 98 3.67 6.14 0.23
N VAL A 99 3.96 4.84 0.33
CA VAL A 99 5.29 4.36 0.74
C VAL A 99 6.37 4.81 -0.25
N ALA A 100 6.10 4.82 -1.55
CA ALA A 100 7.05 5.34 -2.55
C ALA A 100 7.25 6.86 -2.41
N THR A 101 6.22 7.63 -2.05
CA THR A 101 6.32 9.06 -1.73
C THR A 101 7.13 9.27 -0.45
N LEU A 102 6.88 8.50 0.60
CA LEU A 102 7.60 8.58 1.88
C LEU A 102 9.02 8.03 1.80
N ARG A 103 9.27 7.09 0.88
CA ARG A 103 10.59 6.52 0.55
C ARG A 103 11.20 7.18 -0.68
N GLN A 104 10.64 8.28 -1.20
CA GLN A 104 11.45 9.18 -2.00
C GLN A 104 12.65 9.47 -1.10
N PRO A 105 13.85 9.02 -1.49
CA PRO A 105 14.99 9.16 -0.61
C PRO A 105 15.17 10.70 -0.47
N TYR A 106 15.57 11.27 0.66
CA TYR A 106 16.86 10.98 1.30
C TYR A 106 17.92 10.52 0.27
N ALA A 107 17.83 11.02 -0.97
CA ALA A 107 18.77 10.84 -2.07
C ALA A 107 19.85 11.92 -1.98
N SER A 108 19.88 12.60 -0.84
CA SER A 108 20.97 13.35 -0.24
C SER A 108 21.99 12.44 0.47
N GLU A 109 22.24 11.24 -0.07
CA GLU A 109 23.48 10.46 0.17
C GLU A 109 24.41 10.42 -1.06
N ARG A 110 24.14 11.24 -2.07
CA ARG A 110 25.23 12.05 -2.59
C ARG A 110 25.19 13.29 -1.71
N GLY A 111 26.29 13.65 -1.05
CA GLY A 111 26.41 15.05 -0.60
C GLY A 111 25.99 15.88 -1.81
N SER A 112 24.99 16.76 -1.64
CA SER A 112 24.61 17.64 -2.75
C SER A 112 25.90 18.26 -3.28
N SER A 113 26.10 18.21 -4.60
CA SER A 113 27.24 18.90 -5.20
C SER A 113 27.19 20.33 -4.67
N LYS A 114 28.25 20.76 -4.00
CA LYS A 114 28.33 22.12 -3.51
C LYS A 114 28.98 22.95 -4.59
N MET A 115 28.44 24.14 -4.81
CA MET A 115 29.05 25.12 -5.69
C MET A 115 29.68 26.22 -4.85
N LEU A 116 30.91 26.58 -5.22
CA LEU A 116 31.53 27.79 -4.71
C LEU A 116 30.86 28.99 -5.39
N VAL A 117 30.28 29.88 -4.59
CA VAL A 117 29.61 31.08 -5.08
C VAL A 117 30.24 32.34 -4.49
N LEU A 118 30.14 33.46 -5.21
CA LEU A 118 30.47 34.81 -4.76
C LEU A 118 29.16 35.60 -4.58
N PHE A 119 28.91 36.15 -3.40
CA PHE A 119 27.69 36.92 -3.13
C PHE A 119 27.80 38.35 -3.70
N ASN A 120 26.86 38.74 -4.58
CA ASN A 120 26.81 40.06 -5.21
C ASN A 120 26.12 41.12 -4.35
N THR A 121 25.32 40.66 -3.37
CA THR A 121 24.56 41.48 -2.42
C THR A 121 24.61 40.85 -1.03
N GLN A 122 24.34 41.64 0.02
CA GLN A 122 24.11 41.08 1.36
C GLN A 122 22.88 40.17 1.35
N LEU A 123 22.98 39.03 2.04
CA LEU A 123 21.92 38.05 2.18
C LEU A 123 21.73 37.69 3.66
N GLU A 124 20.53 37.91 4.17
CA GLU A 124 20.14 37.50 5.52
C GLU A 124 20.09 35.96 5.65
N PRO A 125 20.12 35.41 6.88
CA PRO A 125 20.10 33.97 7.07
C PRO A 125 18.84 33.34 6.47
N PHE A 126 19.01 32.22 5.77
CA PHE A 126 17.91 31.49 5.15
C PHE A 126 18.07 29.99 5.36
N VAL A 127 16.98 29.25 5.15
CA VAL A 127 16.97 27.79 5.18
C VAL A 127 17.21 27.27 3.76
N ASP A 128 18.24 26.45 3.60
CA ASP A 128 18.62 25.88 2.32
C ASP A 128 17.77 24.66 1.93
N SER A 129 18.00 24.14 0.73
CA SER A 129 17.34 22.94 0.20
C SER A 129 17.52 21.68 1.07
N GLU A 130 18.55 21.66 1.93
CA GLU A 130 18.88 20.57 2.86
C GLU A 130 18.34 20.79 4.27
N LEU A 131 17.54 21.83 4.50
CA LEU A 131 16.98 22.23 5.79
C LEU A 131 18.03 22.74 6.80
N ASN A 132 19.20 23.16 6.34
CA ASN A 132 20.21 23.83 7.15
C ASN A 132 20.03 25.35 7.12
N SER A 133 20.39 26.03 8.21
CA SER A 133 20.46 27.50 8.23
C SER A 133 21.81 27.95 7.66
N LEU A 134 21.78 28.73 6.58
CA LEU A 134 22.97 29.34 5.96
C LEU A 134 22.97 30.86 6.14
N GLY A 135 24.17 31.43 6.20
CA GLY A 135 24.38 32.87 6.36
C GLY A 135 24.35 33.37 7.81
N PRO A 136 24.32 34.70 8.02
CA PRO A 136 24.22 35.74 6.99
C PRO A 136 25.48 35.83 6.13
N PHE A 137 25.35 36.38 4.92
CA PHE A 137 26.46 36.63 4.00
C PHE A 137 26.52 38.10 3.62
N GLU A 138 27.72 38.68 3.61
CA GLU A 138 27.97 40.03 3.11
C GLU A 138 28.29 40.03 1.63
N LYS A 139 28.23 41.23 1.01
CA LYS A 139 28.63 41.37 -0.39
C LYS A 139 30.12 41.04 -0.56
N SER A 140 30.42 40.20 -1.55
CA SER A 140 31.73 39.64 -1.88
C SER A 140 32.18 38.47 -1.01
N ASP A 141 31.34 37.97 -0.10
CA ASP A 141 31.61 36.72 0.59
C ASP A 141 31.63 35.55 -0.40
N MET A 142 32.39 34.51 -0.06
CA MET A 142 32.40 33.25 -0.79
C MET A 142 32.02 32.09 0.12
N ALA A 143 31.15 31.21 -0.37
CA ALA A 143 30.75 30.02 0.37
C ALA A 143 30.46 28.85 -0.56
N TYR A 144 30.59 27.64 -0.02
CA TYR A 144 30.06 26.43 -0.64
C TYR A 144 28.61 26.25 -0.18
N ILE A 145 27.68 26.34 -1.12
CA ILE A 145 26.25 26.12 -0.87
C ILE A 145 25.73 25.00 -1.78
N PRO A 146 24.60 24.35 -1.44
CA PRO A 146 24.04 23.31 -2.30
C PRO A 146 23.81 23.83 -3.73
N GLU A 147 24.12 23.01 -4.74
CA GLU A 147 24.00 23.37 -6.16
C GLU A 147 22.61 23.91 -6.52
N GLU A 148 21.54 23.31 -5.99
CA GLU A 148 20.17 23.78 -6.23
C GLU A 148 19.99 25.24 -5.77
N ASP A 149 20.48 25.57 -4.57
CA ASP A 149 20.41 26.91 -4.01
C ASP A 149 21.29 27.90 -4.80
N ALA A 150 22.51 27.49 -5.20
CA ALA A 150 23.41 28.30 -6.03
C ALA A 150 22.78 28.68 -7.37
N LEU A 151 22.18 27.71 -8.06
CA LEU A 151 21.54 27.92 -9.36
C LEU A 151 20.32 28.84 -9.24
N VAL A 152 19.53 28.71 -8.18
CA VAL A 152 18.37 29.58 -7.93
C VAL A 152 18.84 31.00 -7.64
N LEU A 153 19.77 31.19 -6.70
CA LEU A 153 20.28 32.50 -6.31
C LEU A 153 20.98 33.22 -7.47
N SER A 154 21.68 32.47 -8.33
CA SER A 154 22.35 33.03 -9.52
C SER A 154 21.36 33.55 -10.56
N ARG A 155 20.20 32.88 -10.75
CA ARG A 155 19.14 33.38 -11.66
C ARG A 155 18.59 34.74 -11.24
N TYR A 156 18.64 35.06 -9.95
CA TYR A 156 18.21 36.36 -9.42
C TYR A 156 19.37 37.37 -9.30
N GLY A 157 20.57 37.03 -9.76
CA GLY A 157 21.75 37.89 -9.68
C GLY A 157 22.28 38.10 -8.26
N ILE A 158 21.86 37.27 -7.30
CA ILE A 158 22.28 37.37 -5.89
C ILE A 158 23.70 36.81 -5.72
N VAL A 159 24.06 35.80 -6.51
CA VAL A 159 25.39 35.18 -6.48
C VAL A 159 25.94 34.91 -7.88
N ASP A 160 27.27 34.88 -8.01
CA ASP A 160 27.99 34.37 -9.17
C ASP A 160 28.60 32.99 -8.85
N VAL A 161 28.38 32.00 -9.72
CA VAL A 161 28.93 30.64 -9.55
C VAL A 161 30.37 30.61 -10.07
N LEU A 162 31.31 30.20 -9.22
CA LEU A 162 32.75 30.17 -9.54
C LEU A 162 33.21 28.77 -10.00
N LEU A 163 32.89 27.71 -9.23
CA LEU A 163 33.30 26.32 -9.50
C LEU A 163 32.30 25.34 -8.86
N GLY A 164 32.12 24.15 -9.45
CA GLY A 164 31.38 23.02 -8.86
C GLY A 164 32.32 21.89 -8.43
N GLU A 165 32.02 21.22 -7.32
CA GLU A 165 32.65 19.95 -6.90
C GLU A 165 32.05 18.73 -7.62
#